data_AF-A0A4Y6PUX0-F1
#
_entry.id   AF-A0A4Y6PUX0-F1
#
_cell.length_a   1.000
_cell.length_b   1.000
_cell.length_c   1.000
_cell.angle_alpha   90.00
_cell.angle_beta   90.00
_cell.angle_gamma   90.00
#
_symmetry.space_group_name_H-M   'P 1'
#
loop_
_entity.id
_entity.type
_entity.pdbx_description
1 polymer ?
#
loop_
_entity_poly.entity_id
_entity_poly.type
_entity_poly.pdbx_seq_one_letter_code
_entity_poly.pdbx_strand_id
1 'polypeptide(L)' 'MRISFLVTCSILSLCSLTLAPAASAQDDKSDDEVVCSYDAYNCGDFSSCTQVMRVFEACESDVHKLDRDKDGVPCEALCD' A
#
# COMPACT_ATOMS: atom_id res chain seq x y z
N MET A 1 -52.60 12.22 -27.64
CA MET A 1 -51.88 13.12 -26.73
C MET A 1 -50.85 13.90 -27.54
N ARG A 2 -51.12 15.17 -27.84
CA ARG A 2 -50.11 16.13 -28.29
C ARG A 2 -50.30 17.35 -27.42
N ILE A 3 -49.24 17.89 -26.85
CA ILE A 3 -48.83 19.29 -26.98
C ILE A 3 -47.46 19.40 -26.34
N SER A 4 -46.52 19.83 -27.18
CA SER A 4 -45.15 20.20 -26.88
C SER A 4 -45.10 21.38 -25.91
N PHE A 5 -44.14 21.39 -24.98
CA PHE A 5 -43.46 22.62 -24.61
C PHE A 5 -41.97 22.32 -24.39
N LEU A 6 -41.18 22.89 -25.28
CA LEU A 6 -39.74 23.07 -25.19
C LEU A 6 -39.42 24.10 -24.10
N VAL A 7 -38.14 24.18 -23.73
CA VAL A 7 -37.51 25.24 -22.90
C VAL A 7 -37.64 24.95 -21.40
N THR A 8 -36.61 24.43 -20.74
CA THR A 8 -35.45 25.22 -20.36
C THR A 8 -34.14 24.41 -20.24
N CYS A 9 -33.11 24.94 -20.89
CA CYS A 9 -31.80 25.20 -20.29
C CYS A 9 -30.87 24.02 -19.95
N SER A 10 -29.95 23.74 -20.87
CA SER A 10 -28.50 23.81 -20.64
C SER A 10 -28.01 23.84 -19.18
N ILE A 11 -27.90 22.69 -18.52
CA ILE A 11 -26.96 22.34 -17.43
C ILE A 11 -27.34 20.91 -17.00
N LEU A 12 -26.72 19.85 -17.48
CA LEU A 12 -25.40 19.40 -17.06
C LEU A 12 -24.96 18.37 -18.10
N SER A 13 -24.01 18.80 -18.94
CA SER A 13 -23.06 17.89 -19.56
C SER A 13 -22.20 17.30 -18.43
N LEU A 14 -22.76 16.35 -17.67
CA LEU A 14 -21.98 15.47 -16.83
C LEU A 14 -21.34 14.45 -17.79
N CYS A 15 -20.22 14.92 -18.32
CA CYS A 15 -19.16 14.13 -18.90
C CYS A 15 -19.05 12.83 -18.11
N SER A 16 -19.27 11.71 -18.77
CA SER A 16 -18.90 10.40 -18.26
C SER A 16 -17.39 10.42 -18.00
N LEU A 17 -16.97 10.82 -16.80
CA LEU A 17 -15.64 10.50 -16.27
C LEU A 17 -15.67 9.01 -15.88
N THR A 18 -15.76 8.17 -16.90
CA THR A 18 -15.43 6.75 -16.81
C THR A 18 -14.21 6.54 -17.67
N LEU A 19 -13.00 6.81 -17.14
CA LEU A 19 -11.79 6.04 -17.45
C LEU A 19 -10.56 6.58 -16.70
N ALA A 20 -10.18 5.87 -15.65
CA ALA A 20 -8.91 5.16 -15.64
C ALA A 20 -8.96 4.13 -14.50
N PRO A 21 -9.09 2.82 -14.76
CA PRO A 21 -8.41 1.89 -13.89
C PRO A 21 -6.93 2.26 -13.97
N ALA A 22 -6.35 2.74 -12.87
CA ALA A 22 -4.91 2.66 -12.70
C ALA A 22 -4.59 1.16 -12.75
N ALA A 23 -4.17 0.71 -13.93
CA ALA A 23 -3.46 -0.53 -14.09
C ALA A 23 -2.14 -0.39 -13.32
N SER A 24 -2.19 -0.69 -12.03
CA SER A 24 -1.10 -1.39 -11.36
C SER A 24 -1.53 -2.84 -11.25
N ALA A 25 -1.52 -3.54 -12.38
CA ALA A 25 -1.10 -4.94 -12.40
C ALA A 25 0.43 -4.86 -12.21
N GLN A 26 1.11 -5.56 -11.31
CA GLN A 26 0.81 -6.74 -10.49
C GLN A 26 1.57 -6.51 -9.16
N ASP A 27 1.10 -7.03 -8.03
CA ASP A 27 1.72 -8.26 -7.56
C ASP A 27 0.68 -9.22 -6.97
N ASP A 28 0.68 -10.41 -7.54
CA ASP A 28 -0.13 -11.56 -7.15
C ASP A 28 0.63 -12.28 -6.05
N LYS A 29 0.03 -12.34 -4.83
CA LYS A 29 0.52 -13.08 -3.66
C LYS A 29 1.95 -12.68 -3.25
N SER A 30 2.07 -11.92 -2.19
CA SER A 30 1.99 -12.62 -0.91
C SER A 30 1.51 -11.74 0.25
N ASP A 31 0.37 -12.11 0.83
CA ASP A 31 0.37 -12.29 2.29
C ASP A 31 1.33 -13.45 2.56
N ASP A 32 2.64 -13.22 2.39
CA ASP A 32 3.64 -14.04 3.06
C ASP A 32 3.40 -13.64 4.49
N GLU A 33 2.62 -14.48 5.19
CA GLU A 33 2.46 -14.42 6.62
C GLU A 33 3.82 -14.07 7.21
N VAL A 34 3.96 -12.83 7.69
CA VAL A 34 5.25 -12.38 8.20
C VAL A 34 5.61 -13.32 9.34
N VAL A 35 6.70 -14.05 9.17
CA VAL A 35 6.99 -15.19 10.04
C VAL A 35 7.55 -14.70 11.37
N CYS A 36 6.69 -14.35 12.31
CA CYS A 36 7.10 -13.88 13.63
C CYS A 36 7.46 -15.01 14.62
N SER A 37 7.44 -16.27 14.16
CA SER A 37 7.70 -17.43 15.04
C SER A 37 9.19 -17.69 15.28
N TYR A 38 10.05 -17.25 14.38
CA TYR A 38 11.50 -17.44 14.45
C TYR A 38 12.23 -16.35 13.65
N ASP A 39 13.54 -16.27 13.84
CA ASP A 39 14.41 -15.32 13.15
C ASP A 39 14.56 -15.68 11.66
N ALA A 40 13.71 -15.12 10.81
CA ALA A 40 13.61 -15.42 9.38
C ALA A 40 14.17 -14.33 8.44
N TYR A 41 14.21 -13.06 8.85
CA TYR A 41 14.55 -11.93 8.00
C TYR A 41 15.74 -11.14 8.55
N ASN A 42 16.56 -10.61 7.66
CA ASN A 42 17.69 -9.74 7.97
C ASN A 42 17.62 -8.45 7.15
N CYS A 43 18.34 -7.41 7.57
CA CYS A 43 18.38 -6.15 6.82
C CYS A 43 18.82 -6.30 5.35
N GLY A 44 19.63 -7.32 5.03
CA GLY A 44 20.06 -7.60 3.66
C GLY A 44 18.98 -8.21 2.76
N ASP A 45 17.88 -8.70 3.33
CA ASP A 45 16.74 -9.24 2.58
C ASP A 45 15.84 -8.13 2.02
N PHE A 46 16.01 -6.89 2.52
CA PHE A 46 15.19 -5.74 2.15
C PHE A 46 16.00 -4.73 1.34
N SER A 47 15.31 -4.05 0.42
CA SER A 47 15.91 -2.99 -0.41
C SER A 47 15.40 -1.58 -0.07
N SER A 48 14.46 -1.46 0.88
CA SER A 48 13.83 -0.18 1.23
C SER A 48 13.31 -0.18 2.66
N CYS A 49 13.42 0.99 3.32
CA CYS A 49 12.86 1.25 4.65
C CYS A 49 11.39 0.82 4.77
N THR A 50 10.54 1.13 3.80
CA THR A 50 9.10 0.82 3.86
C THR A 50 8.84 -0.69 3.95
N GLN A 51 9.68 -1.50 3.30
CA GLN A 51 9.51 -2.95 3.29
C GLN A 51 9.91 -3.56 4.64
N VAL A 52 11.01 -3.07 5.23
CA VAL A 52 11.50 -3.54 6.53
C VAL A 52 10.58 -3.10 7.67
N MET A 53 10.06 -1.87 7.60
CA MET A 53 9.08 -1.34 8.55
C MET A 53 7.80 -2.16 8.54
N ARG A 54 7.32 -2.57 7.36
CA ARG A 54 6.11 -3.42 7.25
C ARG A 54 6.30 -4.77 7.97
N VAL A 55 7.48 -5.38 7.86
CA VAL A 55 7.81 -6.64 8.55
C VAL A 55 7.97 -6.42 10.05
N PHE A 56 8.64 -5.34 10.44
CA PHE A 56 8.83 -4.97 11.84
C PHE A 56 7.50 -4.67 12.55
N GLU A 57 6.59 -3.94 11.91
CA GLU A 57 5.25 -3.65 12.45
C GLU A 57 4.32 -4.86 12.44
N ALA A 58 4.53 -5.81 11.51
CA ALA A 58 3.72 -7.01 11.44
C ALA A 58 3.97 -7.97 12.63
N CYS A 59 5.15 -7.90 13.24
CA CYS A 59 5.48 -8.65 14.45
C CYS A 59 5.34 -7.78 15.70
N GLU A 60 4.69 -8.28 16.76
CA GLU A 60 4.56 -7.54 18.03
C GLU A 60 5.90 -7.29 18.74
N SER A 61 6.96 -7.98 18.32
CA SER A 61 8.31 -7.84 18.87
C SER A 61 9.36 -8.01 17.79
N ASP A 62 10.56 -7.49 18.05
CA ASP A 62 11.72 -7.63 17.16
C ASP A 62 12.34 -9.03 17.23
N VAL A 63 11.60 -10.02 16.72
CA VAL A 63 12.02 -11.44 16.64
C VAL A 63 13.22 -11.59 15.69
N HIS A 64 13.26 -10.74 14.66
CA HIS A 64 14.24 -10.72 13.57
C HIS A 64 15.50 -9.90 13.88
N LYS A 65 15.54 -9.22 15.03
CA LYS A 65 16.66 -8.38 15.45
C LYS A 65 17.02 -7.31 14.40
N LEU A 66 16.00 -6.79 13.73
CA LEU A 66 16.13 -5.72 12.73
C LEU A 66 16.42 -4.38 13.41
N ASP A 67 16.00 -4.21 14.68
CA ASP A 67 16.20 -3.03 15.50
C ASP A 67 17.10 -3.39 16.71
N ARG A 68 18.42 -3.30 16.49
CA ARG A 68 19.40 -3.81 17.45
C ARG A 68 19.50 -2.95 18.71
N ASP A 69 19.33 -1.65 18.57
CA ASP A 69 19.39 -0.65 19.63
C ASP A 69 18.03 -0.30 20.23
N LYS A 70 16.94 -0.82 19.64
CA LYS A 70 15.56 -0.78 20.15
C LYS A 70 15.00 0.63 20.23
N ASP A 71 15.34 1.44 19.24
CA ASP A 71 14.88 2.83 19.14
C ASP A 71 13.55 2.94 18.36
N GLY A 72 13.10 1.83 17.76
CA GLY A 72 11.90 1.73 16.93
C GLY A 72 12.16 1.88 15.43
N VAL A 73 13.42 1.99 15.00
CA VAL A 73 13.82 2.15 13.60
C VAL A 73 14.58 0.89 13.15
N PRO A 74 13.88 -0.08 12.54
CA PRO A 74 14.54 -1.28 12.01
C PRO A 74 15.46 -0.92 10.83
N CYS A 75 16.66 -1.50 10.83
CA CYS A 75 17.63 -1.41 9.74
C CYS A 75 17.85 0.04 9.25
N GLU A 76 18.22 0.95 10.17
CA GLU A 76 18.42 2.39 9.92
C GLU A 76 19.20 2.71 8.63
N ALA A 77 20.18 1.88 8.26
CA ALA A 77 20.95 2.04 7.02
C ALA A 77 20.12 2.02 5.72
N LEU A 78 18.88 1.52 5.75
CA LEU A 78 17.92 1.55 4.64
C LEU A 78 16.91 2.71 4.74
N CYS A 79 16.89 3.41 5.88
CA CYS A 79 15.99 4.49 6.25
C CYS A 79 16.66 5.87 6.31
N ASP A 80 18.00 5.92 6.23
CA ASP A 80 18.84 7.13 6.13
C ASP A 80 18.80 7.82 4.75
#